data_AF-A0A7X8LJ76-F1
#
_entry.id   AF-A0A7X8LJ76-F1
#
_cell.length_a   1.000
_cell.length_b   1.000
_cell.length_c   1.000
_cell.angle_alpha   90.00
_cell.angle_beta   90.00
_cell.angle_gamma   90.00
#
_symmetry.space_group_name_H-M   'P 1'
#
loop_
_entity.id
_entity.type
_entity.pdbx_description
1 polymer ?
#
loop_
_entity_poly.entity_id
_entity_poly.type
_entity_poly.pdbx_seq_one_letter_code
_entity_poly.pdbx_strand_id
1 'polypeptide(L)'
;MRTGKLVAAAFMLTFAAFAQRIVEVEVRQLDGFIADSGDVLAMCGSRPGGDLSQAVMFDDVRRLNNSERFSYAGVEVAEVTGGVKVIYVVRRRYRLAAEPEVKGSVAF
;
A
#
# COMPACT_ATOMS: atom_id res chain seq x y z
N MET A 1 56.96 26.78 -3.34
CA MET A 1 56.77 25.57 -2.52
C MET A 1 55.30 25.20 -2.50
N ARG A 2 55.02 23.94 -2.85
CA ARG A 2 53.81 23.14 -2.61
C ARG A 2 52.49 23.55 -3.28
N THR A 3 52.41 23.07 -4.53
CA THR A 3 51.23 22.47 -5.17
C THR A 3 50.40 21.58 -4.24
N GLY A 4 49.08 21.74 -4.26
CA GLY A 4 48.13 20.80 -3.67
C GLY A 4 46.84 20.77 -4.49
N LYS A 5 46.82 20.01 -5.58
CA LYS A 5 45.60 19.74 -6.35
C LYS A 5 44.77 18.71 -5.58
N LEU A 6 43.69 19.16 -4.93
CA LEU A 6 42.67 18.28 -4.36
C LEU A 6 41.79 17.76 -5.50
N VAL A 7 42.02 16.50 -5.89
CA VAL A 7 41.14 15.76 -6.79
C VAL A 7 39.95 15.27 -5.96
N ALA A 8 38.82 15.96 -6.07
CA ALA A 8 37.55 15.50 -5.54
C ALA A 8 37.04 14.37 -6.44
N ALA A 9 37.30 13.12 -6.04
CA ALA A 9 36.72 11.96 -6.69
C ALA A 9 35.23 11.87 -6.31
N ALA A 10 34.36 12.33 -7.19
CA ALA A 10 32.92 12.11 -7.09
C ALA A 10 32.64 10.62 -7.32
N PHE A 11 32.44 9.87 -6.24
CA PHE A 11 32.00 8.48 -6.29
C PHE A 11 30.49 8.47 -6.59
N MET A 12 30.15 8.54 -7.88
CA MET A 12 28.78 8.39 -8.36
C MET A 12 28.36 6.93 -8.09
N LEU A 13 27.62 6.71 -7.01
CA LEU A 13 26.94 5.45 -6.72
C LEU A 13 25.79 5.28 -7.70
N THR A 14 26.06 4.63 -8.83
CA THR A 14 25.04 4.19 -9.77
C THR A 14 24.23 3.07 -9.10
N PHE A 15 23.09 3.41 -8.50
CA PHE A 15 22.11 2.40 -8.09
C PHE A 15 21.53 1.77 -9.37
N ALA A 16 22.05 0.59 -9.73
CA ALA A 16 21.41 -0.25 -10.73
C ALA A 16 20.01 -0.61 -10.20
N ALA A 17 18.98 0.07 -10.73
CA ALA A 17 17.59 -0.22 -10.44
C ALA A 17 17.22 -1.56 -11.09
N PHE A 18 17.58 -2.66 -10.44
CA PHE A 18 17.01 -3.95 -10.77
C PHE A 18 15.53 -3.90 -10.40
N ALA A 19 14.66 -4.20 -11.38
CA ALA A 19 13.23 -4.36 -11.14
C ALA A 19 13.05 -5.44 -10.04
N GLN A 20 12.59 -5.03 -8.86
CA GLN A 20 12.42 -5.94 -7.74
C GLN A 20 11.24 -6.86 -8.01
N ARG A 21 11.44 -8.18 -7.96
CA ARG A 21 10.37 -9.15 -8.17
C ARG A 21 9.42 -9.18 -6.97
N ILE A 22 8.12 -9.16 -7.22
CA ILE A 22 7.10 -9.36 -6.19
C ILE A 22 7.03 -10.85 -5.87
N VAL A 23 7.36 -11.23 -4.65
CA VAL A 23 7.28 -12.62 -4.17
C VAL A 23 5.91 -12.90 -3.60
N GLU A 24 5.32 -11.91 -2.92
CA GLU A 24 4.07 -12.07 -2.19
C GLU A 24 3.26 -10.77 -2.22
N VAL A 25 1.94 -10.90 -2.22
CA VAL A 25 1.01 -9.78 -2.08
C VAL A 25 0.04 -10.10 -0.95
N GLU A 26 -0.04 -9.20 0.02
CA GLU A 26 -0.81 -9.35 1.25
C GLU A 26 -1.75 -8.16 1.44
N VAL A 27 -2.82 -8.35 2.20
CA VAL A 27 -3.73 -7.27 2.62
C VAL A 27 -3.74 -7.20 4.14
N ARG A 28 -3.42 -6.03 4.68
CA ARG A 28 -3.51 -5.75 6.13
C ARG A 28 -4.65 -4.79 6.42
N GLN A 29 -5.59 -5.23 7.26
CA GLN A 29 -6.75 -4.43 7.66
C GLN A 29 -6.49 -3.76 9.00
N LEU A 30 -6.78 -2.44 9.08
CA LEU A 30 -6.52 -1.64 10.28
C LEU A 30 -7.64 -1.67 11.31
N ASP A 31 -8.83 -2.17 10.96
CA ASP A 31 -10.05 -2.11 11.76
C ASP A 31 -10.42 -3.45 12.43
N GLY A 32 -9.50 -4.44 12.42
CA GLY A 32 -9.70 -5.74 13.07
C GLY A 32 -10.82 -6.59 12.49
N PHE A 33 -11.45 -6.13 11.41
CA PHE A 33 -12.46 -6.89 10.69
C PHE A 33 -11.78 -7.90 9.77
N ILE A 34 -12.39 -9.07 9.58
CA ILE A 34 -11.95 -10.03 8.56
C ILE A 34 -12.83 -9.78 7.34
N ALA A 35 -12.50 -8.74 6.55
CA ALA A 35 -13.05 -8.64 5.21
C ALA A 35 -12.34 -9.61 4.28
N ASP A 36 -13.05 -10.11 3.26
CA ASP A 36 -12.46 -10.91 2.20
C ASP A 36 -11.34 -10.11 1.50
N SER A 37 -10.10 -10.48 1.74
CA SER A 37 -8.91 -9.90 1.10
C SER A 37 -8.98 -9.99 -0.42
N GLY A 38 -9.79 -10.93 -0.95
CA GLY A 38 -10.03 -11.08 -2.38
C GLY A 38 -10.57 -9.81 -3.04
N ASP A 39 -11.43 -9.06 -2.36
CA ASP A 39 -12.01 -7.82 -2.90
C ASP A 39 -10.94 -6.74 -3.14
N VAL A 40 -10.00 -6.60 -2.21
CA VAL A 40 -8.89 -5.65 -2.33
C VAL A 40 -7.95 -6.09 -3.45
N LEU A 41 -7.58 -7.37 -3.47
CA LEU A 41 -6.67 -7.94 -4.46
C LEU A 41 -7.25 -7.91 -5.88
N ALA A 42 -8.57 -8.08 -6.03
CA ALA A 42 -9.26 -7.97 -7.33
C ALA A 42 -9.16 -6.56 -7.92
N MET A 43 -9.08 -5.54 -7.06
CA MET A 43 -8.88 -4.16 -7.47
C MET A 43 -7.41 -3.80 -7.72
N CYS A 44 -6.45 -4.66 -7.38
CA CYS A 44 -5.03 -4.36 -7.49
C CYS A 44 -4.37 -5.08 -8.68
N GLY A 45 -3.48 -4.36 -9.36
CA GLY A 45 -2.70 -4.85 -10.49
C GLY A 45 -1.39 -5.53 -10.08
N SER A 46 -0.85 -5.22 -8.91
CA SER A 46 0.37 -5.90 -8.41
C SER A 46 0.09 -7.39 -8.13
N ARG A 47 0.95 -8.28 -8.63
CA ARG A 47 0.79 -9.74 -8.50
C ARG A 47 2.12 -10.43 -8.19
N PRO A 48 2.11 -11.53 -7.40
CA PRO A 48 3.28 -12.38 -7.24
C PRO A 48 3.83 -12.83 -8.59
N GLY A 49 5.15 -12.83 -8.72
CA GLY A 49 5.88 -13.15 -9.95
C GLY A 49 6.04 -11.99 -10.93
N GLY A 50 5.31 -10.88 -10.74
CA GLY A 50 5.48 -9.65 -11.51
C GLY A 50 6.62 -8.77 -10.97
N ASP A 51 6.94 -7.71 -11.72
CA ASP A 51 7.91 -6.71 -11.31
C ASP A 51 7.25 -5.61 -10.47
N LEU A 52 7.96 -5.14 -9.45
CA LEU A 52 7.53 -4.01 -8.64
C LEU A 52 7.49 -2.74 -9.50
N SER A 53 6.32 -2.11 -9.55
CA SER A 53 6.10 -0.88 -10.28
C SER A 53 5.42 0.15 -9.38
N GLN A 54 6.10 1.28 -9.17
CA GLN A 54 5.53 2.40 -8.43
C GLN A 54 4.27 2.95 -9.09
N ALA A 55 4.22 2.99 -10.42
CA ALA A 55 3.04 3.45 -11.16
C ALA A 55 1.83 2.55 -10.90
N VAL A 56 2.02 1.23 -10.94
CA VAL A 56 0.95 0.26 -10.67
C VAL A 56 0.46 0.39 -9.22
N MET A 57 1.38 0.47 -8.25
CA MET A 57 1.00 0.63 -6.84
C MET A 57 0.26 1.95 -6.59
N PHE A 58 0.67 3.04 -7.24
CA PHE A 58 -0.03 4.33 -7.16
C PHE A 58 -1.45 4.24 -7.71
N ASP A 59 -1.62 3.64 -8.90
CA ASP A 59 -2.94 3.45 -9.52
C ASP A 59 -3.83 2.53 -8.69
N ASP A 60 -3.27 1.49 -8.09
CA ASP A 60 -3.98 0.59 -7.19
C ASP A 60 -4.52 1.33 -5.96
N VAL A 61 -3.68 2.10 -5.27
CA VAL A 61 -4.10 2.92 -4.12
C VAL A 61 -5.15 3.95 -4.52
N ARG A 62 -4.99 4.59 -5.70
CA ARG A 62 -5.99 5.51 -6.25
C ARG A 62 -7.33 4.81 -6.49
N ARG A 63 -7.33 3.61 -7.08
CA ARG A 63 -8.55 2.82 -7.34
C ARG A 63 -9.23 2.40 -6.04
N LEU A 64 -8.47 1.98 -5.02
CA LEU A 64 -8.99 1.66 -3.69
C LEU A 64 -9.66 2.88 -3.04
N ASN A 65 -8.99 4.03 -3.03
CA ASN A 65 -9.54 5.27 -2.47
C ASN A 65 -10.82 5.74 -3.19
N ASN A 66 -10.84 5.65 -4.53
CA ASN A 66 -11.99 6.07 -5.34
C ASN A 66 -13.19 5.12 -5.27
N SER A 67 -13.07 3.94 -4.66
CA SER A 67 -14.19 2.99 -4.55
C SER A 67 -15.23 3.36 -3.50
N GLU A 68 -14.94 4.35 -2.65
CA GLU A 68 -15.75 4.73 -1.48
C GLU A 68 -15.97 3.61 -0.44
N ARG A 69 -15.37 2.42 -0.66
CA ARG A 69 -15.45 1.27 0.26
C ARG A 69 -14.52 1.43 1.46
N PHE A 70 -13.47 2.23 1.30
CA PHE A 70 -12.41 2.41 2.29
C PHE A 70 -12.39 3.86 2.79
N SER A 71 -12.12 4.03 4.09
CA SER A 71 -11.82 5.32 4.69
C SER A 71 -10.33 5.64 4.60
N TYR A 72 -9.50 4.61 4.41
CA TYR A 72 -8.07 4.71 4.16
C TYR A 72 -7.59 3.56 3.26
N ALA A 73 -6.72 3.87 2.31
CA ALA A 73 -5.95 2.88 1.55
C ALA A 73 -4.51 3.37 1.37
N GLY A 74 -3.56 2.46 1.54
CA GLY A 74 -2.13 2.68 1.32
C GLY A 74 -1.42 1.39 0.93
N VAL A 75 -0.12 1.49 0.68
CA VAL A 75 0.71 0.36 0.28
C VAL A 75 2.05 0.44 1.01
N GLU A 76 2.49 -0.69 1.53
CA GLU A 76 3.82 -0.88 2.12
C GLU A 76 4.58 -1.94 1.32
N VAL A 77 5.90 -1.78 1.25
CA VAL A 77 6.80 -2.73 0.59
C VAL A 77 7.80 -3.20 1.62
N ALA A 78 7.89 -4.51 1.81
CA ALA A 78 8.85 -5.15 2.69
C ALA A 78 9.81 -6.02 1.88
N GLU A 79 11.10 -5.93 2.15
CA GLU A 79 12.09 -6.84 1.57
C GLU A 79 11.90 -8.24 2.16
N VAL A 80 11.89 -9.25 1.30
CA VAL A 80 11.80 -10.66 1.68
C VAL A 80 12.80 -11.48 0.88
N THR A 81 13.09 -12.70 1.32
CA THR A 81 13.99 -13.58 0.59
C THR A 81 13.51 -13.77 -0.85
N GLY A 82 14.34 -13.35 -1.82
CA GLY A 82 14.05 -13.51 -3.25
C GLY A 82 13.27 -12.35 -3.90
N GLY A 83 12.98 -11.26 -3.18
CA GLY A 83 12.36 -10.07 -3.75
C GLY A 83 11.64 -9.20 -2.71
N VAL A 84 10.43 -8.78 -3.03
CA VAL A 84 9.62 -7.92 -2.14
C VAL A 84 8.23 -8.50 -1.89
N LYS A 85 7.70 -8.20 -0.71
CA LYS A 85 6.29 -8.38 -0.36
C LYS A 85 5.58 -7.03 -0.48
N VAL A 86 4.50 -6.98 -1.24
CA VAL A 86 3.62 -5.80 -1.34
C VAL A 86 2.46 -5.99 -0.38
N ILE A 87 2.23 -5.04 0.52
CA ILE A 87 1.21 -5.09 1.56
C ILE A 87 0.23 -3.94 1.34
N TYR A 88 -0.99 -4.23 0.89
CA TYR A 88 -2.04 -3.22 0.83
C TYR A 88 -2.65 -3.02 2.20
N VAL A 89 -2.58 -1.80 2.72
CA VAL A 89 -3.10 -1.44 4.03
C VAL A 89 -4.42 -0.69 3.86
N VAL A 90 -5.50 -1.23 4.39
CA VAL A 90 -6.84 -0.66 4.22
C VAL A 90 -7.58 -0.51 5.55
N ARG A 91 -8.48 0.48 5.60
CA ARG A 91 -9.50 0.63 6.64
C ARG A 91 -10.85 0.81 5.96
N ARG A 92 -11.86 0.03 6.33
CA ARG A 92 -13.19 0.17 5.73
C ARG A 92 -13.82 1.52 6.07
N ARG A 93 -14.72 1.95 5.20
CA ARG A 93 -15.65 3.04 5.47
C ARG A 93 -16.94 2.44 6.02
N TYR A 94 -17.24 2.69 7.28
CA TYR A 94 -18.53 2.31 7.85
C TYR A 94 -19.61 3.23 7.29
N ARG A 95 -20.66 2.62 6.71
CA ARG A 95 -21.91 3.32 6.40
C ARG A 95 -22.99 2.76 7.31
N LEU A 96 -23.68 3.64 8.02
CA LEU A 96 -24.91 3.26 8.72
C LEU A 96 -25.96 2.98 7.64
N ALA A 97 -26.54 1.78 7.67
CA ALA A 97 -27.48 1.32 6.64
C ALA A 97 -28.85 2.01 6.71
N ALA A 98 -29.19 2.65 7.82
CA ALA A 98 -30.43 3.38 8.03
C ALA A 98 -30.25 4.47 9.10
N GLU A 99 -31.12 5.48 9.06
CA GLU A 99 -31.25 6.48 10.13
C GLU A 99 -31.59 5.76 11.44
N PRO A 100 -30.88 6.00 12.55
CA PRO A 100 -31.19 5.34 13.80
C PRO A 100 -32.60 5.73 14.25
N GLU A 101 -33.52 4.77 14.27
CA GLU A 101 -34.86 4.96 14.82
C GLU A 101 -34.74 5.14 16.34
N VAL A 102 -34.77 6.40 16.81
CA VAL A 102 -34.78 6.69 18.25
C VAL A 102 -36.17 6.36 18.80
N LYS A 103 -36.33 5.15 19.35
CA LYS A 103 -37.49 4.83 20.18
C LYS A 103 -37.30 5.46 21.55
N GLY A 104 -38.04 6.55 21.79
CA GLY A 104 -37.97 7.32 23.03
C GLY A 104 -38.16 6.44 24.27
N SER A 105 -37.31 6.64 25.27
CA SER A 105 -37.51 6.11 26.61
C SER A 105 -38.75 6.79 27.20
N VAL A 106 -39.78 6.03 27.51
CA VAL A 106 -40.86 6.48 28.40
C VAL A 106 -40.23 6.96 29.70
N ALA A 107 -40.37 8.26 29.97
CA ALA A 107 -40.07 8.83 31.27
C ALA A 107 -41.04 8.21 32.28
N PHE A 108 -40.50 7.54 33.28
CA PHE A 108 -41.23 7.09 34.46
C PHE A 108 -41.50 8.28 35.39
#